data_AF-A0A367GSM0-F1
#
_entry.id   AF-A0A367GSM0-F1
#
_cell.length_a   1.000
_cell.length_b   1.000
_cell.length_c   1.000
_cell.angle_alpha   90.00
_cell.angle_beta   90.00
_cell.angle_gamma   90.00
#
_symmetry.space_group_name_H-M   'P 1'
#
loop_
_entity.id
_entity.type
_entity.pdbx_description
1 polymer ?
#
loop_
_entity_poly.entity_id
_entity_poly.type
_entity_poly.pdbx_seq_one_letter_code
_entity_poly.pdbx_strand_id
1 'polypeptide(L)'
;MQKKELDANAELIYTKPDWAWFDEPLKGKVAEAFIYRRNADDFFPKLCLLYFFDENDKKMIGVEYNWGTRNFNYDIPEKKLKELTRKETEFTAKYDTLKTQLGSLLGEPIRSGTVINTAYAIITQSYWEDPEKVVRLVLAFNRKLWDLPFGSKSDTELLVQIYYKN
;
A
#
# COMPACT_ATOMS: atom_id res chain seq x y z
N MET A 1 -18.55 -9.68 13.09
CA MET A 1 -18.48 -9.39 11.65
C MET A 1 -18.04 -10.68 10.94
N GLN A 2 -18.87 -11.26 10.07
CA GLN A 2 -18.60 -12.57 9.47
C GLN A 2 -17.51 -12.48 8.39
N LYS A 3 -16.58 -13.45 8.43
CA LYS A 3 -15.30 -13.57 7.71
C LYS A 3 -15.36 -13.61 6.16
N LYS A 4 -16.53 -13.35 5.55
CA LYS A 4 -16.82 -13.68 4.14
C LYS A 4 -17.36 -12.54 3.26
N GLU A 5 -17.62 -11.35 3.81
CA GLU A 5 -18.30 -10.27 3.09
C GLU A 5 -17.51 -8.95 3.05
N LEU A 6 -16.18 -8.98 3.09
CA LEU A 6 -15.41 -7.73 3.03
C LEU A 6 -15.26 -7.19 1.60
N ASP A 7 -15.30 -8.04 0.56
CA ASP A 7 -15.36 -7.61 -0.84
C ASP A 7 -15.81 -8.75 -1.77
N ALA A 8 -16.98 -8.61 -2.41
CA ALA A 8 -17.55 -9.64 -3.30
C ALA A 8 -16.73 -9.87 -4.58
N ASN A 9 -15.81 -8.98 -4.94
CA ASN A 9 -14.99 -9.06 -6.17
C ASN A 9 -13.49 -9.31 -5.88
N ALA A 10 -13.17 -9.77 -4.66
CA ALA A 10 -11.79 -10.01 -4.25
C ALA A 10 -11.56 -11.44 -3.77
N GLU A 11 -10.35 -11.93 -4.00
CA GLU A 11 -9.90 -13.27 -3.58
C GLU A 11 -9.07 -13.15 -2.30
N LEU A 12 -9.43 -13.89 -1.25
CA LEU A 12 -8.63 -13.99 -0.02
C LEU A 12 -7.36 -14.80 -0.31
N ILE A 13 -6.19 -14.17 -0.14
CA ILE A 13 -4.88 -14.79 -0.42
C ILE A 13 -4.17 -15.21 0.86
N TYR A 14 -4.40 -14.49 1.97
CA TYR A 14 -3.57 -14.65 3.15
C TYR A 14 -4.27 -14.15 4.44
N THR A 15 -3.97 -14.79 5.57
CA THR A 15 -4.66 -14.52 6.85
C THR A 15 -3.75 -14.34 8.07
N LYS A 16 -2.41 -14.42 7.95
CA LYS A 16 -1.50 -14.37 9.11
C LYS A 16 -0.31 -13.45 8.88
N PRO A 17 -0.21 -12.27 9.49
CA PRO A 17 0.87 -11.34 9.19
C PRO A 17 2.26 -11.95 9.47
N ASP A 18 3.21 -11.75 8.56
CA ASP A 18 4.62 -11.75 8.92
C ASP A 18 4.92 -10.37 9.53
N TRP A 19 5.25 -10.36 10.83
CA TRP A 19 5.40 -9.17 11.67
C TRP A 19 6.51 -8.22 11.24
N ALA A 20 7.42 -8.67 10.37
CA ALA A 20 8.55 -7.89 9.90
C ALA A 20 8.17 -6.68 9.01
N TRP A 21 6.88 -6.50 8.69
CA TRP A 21 6.45 -5.57 7.63
C TRP A 21 5.68 -4.34 8.09
N PHE A 22 5.28 -4.28 9.36
CA PHE A 22 4.53 -3.14 9.89
C PHE A 22 5.44 -2.01 10.34
N ASP A 23 5.22 -0.83 9.77
CA ASP A 23 5.74 0.42 10.33
C ASP A 23 4.94 0.80 11.60
N GLU A 24 5.53 1.61 12.47
CA GLU A 24 4.81 2.26 13.56
C GLU A 24 3.63 3.07 12.97
N PRO A 25 2.40 2.99 13.54
CA PRO A 25 2.03 2.58 14.90
C PRO A 25 1.49 1.14 15.04
N LEU A 26 1.55 0.31 13.99
CA LEU A 26 0.93 -1.03 13.96
C LEU A 26 1.81 -2.14 14.56
N LYS A 27 3.11 -1.86 14.72
CA LYS A 27 4.07 -2.82 15.25
C LYS A 27 3.66 -3.26 16.67
N GLY A 28 3.43 -4.56 16.83
CA GLY A 28 3.01 -5.17 18.11
C GLY A 28 1.55 -4.92 18.51
N LYS A 29 0.68 -4.40 17.62
CA LYS A 29 -0.76 -4.20 17.89
C LYS A 29 -1.68 -5.05 17.03
N VAL A 30 -1.22 -5.48 15.84
CA VAL A 30 -2.00 -6.33 14.94
C VAL A 30 -2.00 -7.76 15.50
N ALA A 31 -3.08 -8.53 15.39
CA ALA A 31 -3.11 -9.99 15.62
C ALA A 31 -3.41 -10.80 14.36
N GLU A 32 -4.26 -10.24 13.50
CA GLU A 32 -4.72 -10.88 12.27
C GLU A 32 -4.71 -9.84 11.16
N ALA A 33 -4.33 -10.29 9.96
CA ALA A 33 -4.37 -9.49 8.76
C ALA A 33 -5.06 -10.31 7.68
N PHE A 34 -6.12 -9.76 7.07
CA PHE A 34 -6.77 -10.38 5.91
C PHE A 34 -6.36 -9.66 4.65
N ILE A 35 -5.96 -10.42 3.64
CA ILE A 35 -5.42 -9.87 2.41
C ILE A 35 -6.24 -10.36 1.23
N TYR A 36 -6.87 -9.41 0.55
CA TYR A 36 -7.70 -9.68 -0.59
C TYR A 36 -7.09 -9.06 -1.83
N ARG A 37 -6.98 -9.80 -2.94
CA ARG A 37 -6.63 -9.22 -4.24
C ARG A 37 -7.89 -8.94 -5.03
N ARG A 38 -8.01 -7.73 -5.54
CA ARG A 38 -9.07 -7.41 -6.50
C ARG A 38 -8.73 -8.00 -7.86
N ASN A 39 -9.68 -8.74 -8.40
CA ASN A 39 -9.51 -9.38 -9.70
C ASN A 39 -9.80 -8.42 -10.87
N ALA A 40 -10.71 -7.47 -10.64
CA ALA A 40 -11.06 -6.38 -11.55
C ALA A 40 -10.33 -5.08 -11.15
N ASP A 41 -9.08 -4.95 -11.58
CA ASP A 41 -8.29 -3.73 -11.50
C ASP A 41 -7.58 -3.55 -12.85
N ASP A 42 -7.58 -2.33 -13.38
CA ASP A 42 -6.99 -1.98 -14.68
C ASP A 42 -5.50 -1.60 -14.57
N PHE A 43 -4.98 -1.57 -13.34
CA PHE A 43 -3.61 -1.23 -13.03
C PHE A 43 -2.75 -2.47 -12.76
N PHE A 44 -1.45 -2.37 -13.03
CA PHE A 44 -0.47 -3.39 -12.65
C PHE A 44 0.65 -2.75 -11.83
N PRO A 45 0.97 -3.27 -10.63
CA PRO A 45 0.37 -4.42 -9.95
C PRO A 45 -1.11 -4.24 -9.61
N LYS A 46 -1.85 -5.36 -9.54
CA LYS A 46 -3.25 -5.34 -9.15
C LYS A 46 -3.38 -4.95 -7.68
N LEU A 47 -4.45 -4.23 -7.35
CA LEU A 47 -4.77 -3.84 -5.99
C LEU A 47 -4.90 -5.04 -5.04
N CYS A 48 -4.18 -4.97 -3.94
CA CYS A 48 -4.42 -5.76 -2.74
C CYS A 48 -5.00 -4.88 -1.62
N LEU A 49 -5.99 -5.41 -0.92
CA LEU A 49 -6.63 -4.83 0.25
C LEU A 49 -6.17 -5.61 1.48
N LEU A 50 -5.54 -4.92 2.42
CA LEU A 50 -5.07 -5.50 3.67
C LEU A 50 -5.91 -4.90 4.80
N TYR A 51 -6.54 -5.75 5.61
CA TYR A 51 -7.29 -5.33 6.78
C TYR A 51 -6.55 -5.79 8.03
N PHE A 52 -6.29 -4.88 8.97
CA PHE A 52 -5.53 -5.13 10.19
C PHE A 52 -6.43 -5.09 11.41
N PHE A 53 -6.31 -6.07 12.30
CA PHE A 53 -7.15 -6.21 13.51
C PHE A 53 -6.31 -6.23 14.77
N ASP A 54 -6.76 -5.52 15.81
CA ASP A 54 -6.12 -5.44 17.12
C ASP A 54 -6.00 -6.82 17.79
N GLU A 55 -4.92 -7.04 18.51
CA GLU A 55 -4.70 -8.30 19.21
C GLU A 55 -5.66 -8.55 20.37
N ASN A 56 -6.02 -7.51 21.10
CA ASN A 56 -6.74 -7.60 22.37
C ASN A 56 -8.24 -7.72 22.15
N ASP A 57 -8.81 -6.90 21.28
CA ASP A 57 -10.27 -6.79 21.11
C ASP A 57 -10.78 -7.16 19.71
N LYS A 58 -9.88 -7.54 18.80
CA LYS A 58 -10.18 -7.92 17.41
C LYS A 58 -10.94 -6.84 16.63
N LYS A 59 -10.86 -5.57 17.03
CA LYS A 59 -11.39 -4.46 16.23
C LYS A 59 -10.44 -4.15 15.08
N MET A 60 -10.99 -3.66 13.98
CA MET A 60 -10.19 -3.20 12.84
C MET A 60 -9.45 -1.93 13.23
N ILE A 61 -8.12 -1.95 13.12
CA ILE A 61 -7.24 -0.82 13.46
C ILE A 61 -6.60 -0.18 12.24
N GLY A 62 -6.73 -0.81 11.07
CA GLY A 62 -6.34 -0.17 9.82
C GLY A 62 -6.70 -0.94 8.57
N VAL A 63 -6.57 -0.24 7.46
CA VAL A 63 -6.76 -0.75 6.11
C VAL A 63 -5.63 -0.22 5.22
N GLU A 64 -5.08 -1.07 4.37
CA GLU A 64 -4.14 -0.66 3.32
C GLU A 64 -4.65 -1.08 1.94
N TYR A 65 -4.62 -0.14 1.01
CA TYR A 65 -4.87 -0.33 -0.41
C TYR A 65 -3.51 -0.28 -1.10
N ASN A 66 -3.03 -1.41 -1.62
CA ASN A 66 -1.65 -1.55 -2.11
C ASN A 66 -1.60 -2.00 -3.59
N TRP A 67 -1.15 -1.11 -4.47
CA TRP A 67 -0.82 -1.38 -5.88
C TRP A 67 0.68 -1.65 -6.07
N GLY A 68 1.31 -2.28 -5.07
CA GLY A 68 2.74 -2.50 -5.02
C GLY A 68 3.17 -3.94 -5.29
N THR A 69 4.48 -4.10 -5.38
CA THR A 69 5.18 -5.38 -5.60
C THR A 69 5.45 -6.13 -4.29
N ARG A 70 5.41 -5.43 -3.15
CA ARG A 70 5.47 -6.01 -1.80
C ARG A 70 4.25 -6.85 -1.41
N ASN A 71 3.27 -6.97 -2.30
CA ASN A 71 2.11 -7.83 -2.10
C ASN A 71 2.54 -9.30 -2.04
N PHE A 72 2.62 -9.83 -0.82
CA PHE A 72 2.66 -11.24 -0.39
C PHE A 72 2.90 -12.28 -1.50
N ASN A 73 4.18 -12.70 -1.63
CA ASN A 73 4.64 -13.91 -2.34
C ASN A 73 4.11 -14.10 -3.77
N TYR A 74 4.30 -13.10 -4.63
CA TYR A 74 4.33 -13.38 -6.06
C TYR A 74 5.78 -13.43 -6.52
N ASP A 75 6.19 -14.59 -7.05
CA ASP A 75 7.31 -14.64 -7.99
C ASP A 75 6.89 -13.81 -9.22
N ILE A 76 7.11 -12.49 -9.16
CA ILE A 76 6.88 -11.61 -10.30
C ILE A 76 7.98 -11.92 -11.30
N PRO A 77 7.66 -12.39 -12.53
CA PRO A 77 8.68 -12.68 -13.52
C PRO A 77 9.55 -11.45 -13.78
N GLU A 78 10.87 -11.64 -13.90
CA GLU A 78 11.84 -10.56 -14.12
C GLU A 78 11.42 -9.61 -15.27
N LYS A 79 10.85 -10.17 -16.35
CA LYS A 79 10.30 -9.40 -17.47
C LYS A 79 9.27 -8.36 -17.02
N LYS A 80 8.34 -8.74 -16.13
CA LYS A 80 7.32 -7.83 -15.60
C LYS A 80 7.92 -6.77 -14.67
N LEU A 81 8.94 -7.12 -13.88
CA LEU A 81 9.66 -6.15 -13.06
C LEU A 81 10.36 -5.09 -13.92
N LYS A 82 11.02 -5.51 -15.01
CA LYS A 82 11.65 -4.60 -15.98
C LYS A 82 10.64 -3.73 -16.73
N GLU A 83 9.44 -4.23 -16.98
CA GLU A 83 8.35 -3.42 -17.55
C GLU A 83 7.85 -2.40 -16.52
N LEU A 84 7.75 -2.79 -15.25
CA LEU A 84 7.23 -1.94 -14.17
C LEU A 84 8.05 -0.66 -13.99
N THR A 85 9.37 -0.75 -14.07
CA THR A 85 10.27 0.38 -13.87
C THR A 85 10.18 1.46 -14.94
N ARG A 86 9.52 1.17 -16.06
CA ARG A 86 9.23 2.14 -17.11
C ARG A 86 7.91 2.88 -16.89
N LYS A 87 7.16 2.52 -15.85
CA LYS A 87 5.81 3.02 -15.58
C LYS A 87 5.74 4.17 -14.59
N GLU A 88 6.83 4.91 -14.39
CA GLU A 88 6.86 6.00 -13.41
C GLU A 88 5.75 7.03 -13.67
N THR A 89 5.53 7.37 -14.94
CA THR A 89 4.50 8.32 -15.34
C THR A 89 3.11 7.81 -14.96
N GLU A 90 2.79 6.55 -15.20
CA GLU A 90 1.50 5.96 -14.85
C GLU A 90 1.29 5.89 -13.33
N PHE A 91 2.33 5.54 -12.57
CA PHE A 91 2.29 5.54 -11.11
C PHE A 91 2.10 6.95 -10.54
N THR A 92 2.79 7.93 -11.10
CA THR A 92 2.65 9.35 -10.72
C THR A 92 1.25 9.86 -11.03
N ALA A 93 0.71 9.57 -12.21
CA ALA A 93 -0.64 9.94 -12.58
C ALA A 93 -1.70 9.31 -11.67
N LYS A 94 -1.52 8.05 -11.28
CA LYS A 94 -2.42 7.37 -10.32
C LYS A 94 -2.29 7.96 -8.92
N TYR A 95 -1.09 8.28 -8.46
CA TYR A 95 -0.86 9.00 -7.20
C TYR A 95 -1.60 10.34 -7.19
N ASP A 96 -1.45 11.15 -8.24
CA ASP A 96 -2.10 12.46 -8.32
C ASP A 96 -3.63 12.32 -8.34
N THR A 97 -4.16 11.34 -9.07
CA THR A 97 -5.59 11.02 -9.08
C THR A 97 -6.09 10.67 -7.68
N LEU A 98 -5.40 9.77 -6.97
CA LEU A 98 -5.76 9.37 -5.61
C LEU A 98 -5.65 10.55 -4.64
N LYS A 99 -4.62 11.40 -4.78
CA LYS A 99 -4.44 12.60 -3.97
C LYS A 99 -5.61 13.57 -4.15
N THR A 100 -6.04 13.82 -5.38
CA THR A 100 -7.21 14.67 -5.66
C THR A 100 -8.49 14.08 -5.08
N GLN A 101 -8.70 12.76 -5.22
CA GLN A 101 -9.87 12.08 -4.65
C GLN A 101 -9.88 12.10 -3.11
N LEU A 102 -8.73 11.90 -2.47
CA LEU A 102 -8.62 12.04 -1.02
C LEU A 102 -8.80 13.50 -0.60
N GLY A 103 -8.29 14.45 -1.37
CA GLY A 103 -8.45 15.88 -1.13
C GLY A 103 -9.90 16.34 -1.13
N SER A 104 -10.72 15.82 -2.05
CA SER A 104 -12.16 16.14 -2.10
C SER A 104 -12.96 15.54 -0.92
N LEU A 105 -12.46 14.47 -0.32
CA LEU A 105 -13.10 13.78 0.80
C LEU A 105 -12.63 14.28 2.18
N LEU A 106 -11.36 14.61 2.31
CA LEU A 106 -10.68 14.87 3.59
C LEU A 106 -10.16 16.31 3.71
N GLY A 107 -10.27 17.13 2.66
CA GLY A 107 -9.61 18.42 2.57
C GLY A 107 -8.13 18.32 2.19
N GLU A 108 -7.40 19.42 2.30
CA GLU A 108 -5.97 19.45 1.96
C GLU A 108 -5.13 18.61 2.94
N PRO A 109 -4.09 17.89 2.46
CA PRO A 109 -3.19 17.15 3.33
C PRO A 109 -2.42 18.10 4.24
N ILE A 110 -2.27 17.74 5.52
CA ILE A 110 -1.47 18.53 6.48
C ILE A 110 0.03 18.47 6.16
N ARG A 111 0.46 17.45 5.40
CA ARG A 111 1.83 17.31 4.92
C ARG A 111 1.83 16.63 3.55
N SER A 112 2.53 17.20 2.58
CA SER A 112 2.72 16.60 1.27
C SER A 112 4.09 16.96 0.71
N GLY A 113 4.75 16.04 0.02
CA GLY A 113 6.00 16.34 -0.66
C GLY A 113 6.75 15.12 -1.18
N THR A 114 7.73 15.39 -2.03
CA THR A 114 8.70 14.41 -2.53
C THR A 114 9.89 14.34 -1.58
N VAL A 115 10.06 13.18 -0.94
CA VAL A 115 11.13 12.90 0.02
C VAL A 115 12.41 12.49 -0.69
N ILE A 116 12.28 11.72 -1.77
CA ILE A 116 13.40 11.25 -2.59
C ILE A 116 13.05 11.49 -4.06
N ASN A 117 13.98 12.06 -4.82
CA ASN A 117 13.94 12.08 -6.28
C ASN A 117 15.37 11.97 -6.81
N THR A 118 15.79 10.77 -7.15
CA THR A 118 17.15 10.46 -7.62
C THR A 118 17.07 9.61 -8.86
N ALA A 119 18.17 9.44 -9.59
CA ALA A 119 18.21 8.53 -10.74
C ALA A 119 17.77 7.07 -10.44
N TYR A 120 17.66 6.68 -9.16
CA TYR A 120 17.29 5.34 -8.72
C TYR A 120 15.84 5.21 -8.27
N ALA A 121 15.25 6.27 -7.71
CA ALA A 121 13.92 6.19 -7.11
C ALA A 121 13.25 7.56 -6.97
N ILE A 122 11.92 7.53 -6.89
CA ILE A 122 11.09 8.63 -6.40
C ILE A 122 10.26 8.14 -5.22
N ILE A 123 10.23 8.93 -4.15
CA ILE A 123 9.34 8.72 -3.00
C ILE A 123 8.57 10.01 -2.76
N THR A 124 7.25 9.95 -2.91
CA THR A 124 6.33 11.05 -2.68
C THR A 124 5.24 10.60 -1.71
N GLN A 125 4.86 11.48 -0.79
CA GLN A 125 3.84 11.16 0.21
C GLN A 125 2.93 12.34 0.49
N SER A 126 1.69 12.03 0.84
CA SER A 126 0.67 12.95 1.36
C SER A 126 0.02 12.35 2.60
N TYR A 127 -0.29 13.20 3.57
CA TYR A 127 -0.73 12.78 4.90
C TYR A 127 -1.90 13.66 5.35
N TRP A 128 -2.95 13.00 5.83
CA TRP A 128 -4.13 13.59 6.45
C TRP A 128 -4.30 12.99 7.83
N GLU A 129 -4.82 13.80 8.75
CA GLU A 129 -5.06 13.36 10.11
C GLU A 129 -6.25 14.11 10.68
N ASP A 130 -7.17 13.36 11.27
CA ASP A 130 -8.29 13.88 12.04
C ASP A 130 -8.29 13.20 13.44
N PRO A 131 -9.23 13.51 14.34
CA PRO A 131 -9.29 12.88 15.66
C PRO A 131 -9.47 11.35 15.65
N GLU A 132 -10.07 10.79 14.60
CA GLU A 132 -10.42 9.37 14.51
C GLU A 132 -9.39 8.54 13.74
N LYS A 133 -8.67 9.15 12.80
CA LYS A 133 -7.79 8.39 11.90
C LYS A 133 -6.64 9.20 11.31
N VAL A 134 -5.69 8.44 10.80
CA VAL A 134 -4.57 8.88 9.99
C VAL A 134 -4.71 8.27 8.60
N VAL A 135 -4.59 9.08 7.56
CA VAL A 135 -4.57 8.62 6.17
C VAL A 135 -3.24 9.01 5.53
N ARG A 136 -2.56 8.05 4.92
CA ARG A 136 -1.27 8.23 4.26
C ARG A 136 -1.35 7.69 2.84
N LEU A 137 -1.08 8.54 1.86
CA LEU A 137 -0.89 8.17 0.46
C LEU A 137 0.62 8.20 0.15
N VAL A 138 1.14 7.13 -0.45
CA VAL A 138 2.57 7.00 -0.76
C VAL A 138 2.74 6.47 -2.15
N LEU A 139 3.65 7.11 -2.89
CA LEU A 139 4.30 6.55 -4.06
C LEU A 139 5.77 6.30 -3.69
N ALA A 140 6.21 5.05 -3.74
CA ALA A 140 7.61 4.67 -3.67
C ALA A 140 7.94 3.89 -4.95
N PHE A 141 8.54 4.54 -5.93
CA PHE A 141 8.81 3.95 -7.24
C PHE A 141 10.30 3.78 -7.47
N ASN A 142 10.71 2.56 -7.79
CA ASN A 142 12.10 2.21 -8.06
C ASN A 142 12.36 2.22 -9.57
N ARG A 143 13.16 3.19 -10.03
CA ARG A 143 13.57 3.34 -11.45
C ARG A 143 14.50 2.22 -11.90
N LYS A 144 15.12 1.49 -10.97
CA LYS A 144 16.17 0.48 -11.22
C LYS A 144 16.02 -0.78 -10.36
N LEU A 145 14.80 -1.35 -10.31
CA LEU A 145 14.52 -2.61 -9.58
C LEU A 145 15.48 -3.76 -9.92
N TRP A 146 16.04 -3.77 -11.14
CA TRP A 146 16.91 -4.85 -11.63
C TRP A 146 18.40 -4.64 -11.36
N ASP A 147 18.83 -3.43 -10.97
CA ASP A 147 20.26 -3.12 -10.69
C ASP A 147 20.63 -3.42 -9.23
N LEU A 148 19.66 -3.84 -8.43
CA LEU A 148 19.83 -4.03 -7.00
C LEU A 148 20.38 -5.44 -6.70
N PRO A 149 21.40 -5.56 -5.83
CA PRO A 149 21.96 -6.85 -5.48
C PRO A 149 20.85 -7.74 -4.90
N PHE A 150 20.78 -8.98 -5.39
CA PHE A 150 19.87 -10.02 -4.90
C PHE A 150 19.83 -9.99 -3.36
N GLY A 151 18.67 -9.66 -2.79
CA GLY A 151 18.46 -9.56 -1.34
C GLY A 151 18.04 -8.17 -0.83
N SER A 152 18.18 -7.11 -1.62
CA SER A 152 17.54 -5.82 -1.30
C SER A 152 16.09 -5.84 -1.77
N LYS A 153 15.16 -5.83 -0.81
CA LYS A 153 13.71 -5.69 -1.04
C LYS A 153 13.46 -4.29 -1.62
N SER A 154 13.55 -4.16 -2.94
CA SER A 154 13.14 -2.95 -3.62
C SER A 154 11.74 -3.14 -4.13
N ASP A 155 10.83 -2.48 -3.47
CA ASP A 155 9.43 -2.58 -3.80
C ASP A 155 9.04 -1.29 -4.52
N THR A 156 8.48 -1.42 -5.72
CA THR A 156 7.65 -0.35 -6.27
C THR A 156 6.28 -0.47 -5.64
N GLU A 157 5.83 0.60 -4.98
CA GLU A 157 4.60 0.67 -4.21
C GLU A 157 3.85 1.96 -4.53
N LEU A 158 2.54 1.81 -4.69
CA LEU A 158 1.59 2.91 -4.57
C LEU A 158 0.55 2.44 -3.56
N LEU A 159 0.42 3.13 -2.44
CA LEU A 159 -0.47 2.69 -1.37
C LEU A 159 -1.25 3.83 -0.72
N VAL A 160 -2.45 3.48 -0.24
CA VAL A 160 -3.23 4.29 0.69
C VAL A 160 -3.36 3.50 1.98
N GLN A 161 -2.82 4.04 3.07
CA GLN A 161 -2.92 3.51 4.42
C GLN A 161 -3.92 4.33 5.22
N ILE A 162 -4.82 3.64 5.92
CA ILE A 162 -5.76 4.23 6.87
C ILE A 162 -5.54 3.54 8.21
N TYR A 163 -5.22 4.32 9.24
CA TYR A 163 -5.06 3.83 10.61
C TYR A 163 -6.06 4.52 11.52
N TYR A 164 -6.79 3.75 12.31
CA TYR A 164 -7.75 4.30 13.26
C TYR A 164 -7.06 4.57 14.59
N LYS A 165 -7.32 5.74 15.17
CA LYS A 165 -6.87 6.14 16.49
C LYS A 165 -7.84 5.54 17.50
N ASN A 166 -7.30 4.73 18.41
CA ASN A 166 -8.03 4.20 19.58
C ASN A 166 -8.03 5.22 20.71
#